data_AF-A0A225WCV6-F1
#
_entry.id   AF-A0A225WCV6-F1
#
_cell.length_a   1.000
_cell.length_b   1.000
_cell.length_c   1.000
_cell.angle_alpha   90.00
_cell.angle_beta   90.00
_cell.angle_gamma   90.00
#
_symmetry.space_group_name_H-M   'P 1'
#
loop_
_entity.id
_entity.type
_entity.pdbx_description
1 polymer ?
#
loop_
_entity_poly.entity_id
_entity_poly.type
_entity_poly.pdbx_seq_one_letter_code
_entity_poly.pdbx_strand_id
1 'polypeptide(L)'
;MVLEVIAQVCKDYPHLDKLQLIAAEGVRVEFTQDVPPQSCPPDNHGSATERVNILRKDVRKEQDAGRCLILDLELLSMWLEVFISPFGIVDKTGGDPLTTGRTIHDLSFPEGASMNDSTDQDAIPGLTIATVMPLLPRFYGASRST
;
A
#
# COMPACT_ATOMS: atom_id res chain seq x y z
N MET A 1 -21.50 -0.80 -13.73
CA MET A 1 -20.55 -1.79 -14.27
C MET A 1 -19.58 -2.34 -13.23
N VAL A 2 -18.64 -1.58 -12.63
CA VAL A 2 -17.67 -2.16 -11.67
C VAL A 2 -18.35 -2.76 -10.42
N LEU A 3 -19.28 -2.02 -9.79
CA LEU A 3 -19.98 -2.48 -8.58
C LEU A 3 -20.87 -3.71 -8.81
N GLU A 4 -21.49 -3.81 -9.99
CA GLU A 4 -22.33 -4.95 -10.39
C GLU A 4 -21.48 -6.20 -10.65
N VAL A 5 -20.30 -6.02 -11.27
CA VAL A 5 -19.33 -7.10 -11.46
C VAL A 5 -18.84 -7.61 -10.11
N ILE A 6 -18.50 -6.71 -9.18
CA ILE A 6 -18.11 -7.10 -7.81
C ILE A 6 -19.25 -7.84 -7.11
N ALA A 7 -20.50 -7.34 -7.21
CA ALA A 7 -21.67 -8.01 -6.64
C ALA A 7 -21.81 -9.45 -7.15
N GLN A 8 -21.67 -9.64 -8.46
CA GLN A 8 -21.87 -10.93 -9.09
C GLN A 8 -20.73 -11.91 -8.78
N VAL A 9 -19.50 -11.44 -8.91
CA VAL A 9 -18.29 -12.26 -8.71
C VAL A 9 -18.15 -12.61 -7.22
N CYS A 10 -18.42 -11.68 -6.32
CA CYS A 10 -18.22 -11.84 -4.88
C CYS A 10 -19.51 -12.08 -4.08
N LYS A 11 -20.59 -12.55 -4.70
CA LYS A 11 -21.94 -12.70 -4.09
C LYS A 11 -22.01 -13.47 -2.75
N ASP A 12 -21.05 -14.36 -2.48
CA ASP A 12 -20.98 -15.19 -1.26
C ASP A 12 -19.84 -14.76 -0.33
N TYR A 13 -19.16 -13.64 -0.64
CA TYR A 13 -18.07 -13.14 0.17
C TYR A 13 -18.63 -12.40 1.39
N PRO A 14 -18.24 -12.78 2.63
CA PRO A 14 -18.82 -12.20 3.84
C PRO A 14 -18.70 -10.68 3.98
N HIS A 15 -17.75 -10.05 3.27
CA HIS A 15 -17.51 -8.61 3.31
C HIS A 15 -17.72 -7.96 1.92
N LEU A 16 -18.68 -8.47 1.15
CA LEU A 16 -19.03 -7.94 -0.17
C LEU A 16 -19.37 -6.44 -0.13
N ASP A 17 -20.13 -6.04 0.89
CA ASP A 17 -20.48 -4.67 1.19
C ASP A 17 -19.23 -3.78 1.30
N LYS A 18 -18.22 -4.23 2.03
CA LYS A 18 -16.95 -3.51 2.18
C LYS A 18 -16.17 -3.43 0.87
N LEU A 19 -16.14 -4.49 0.06
CA LEU A 19 -15.51 -4.45 -1.27
C LEU A 19 -16.20 -3.46 -2.21
N GLN A 20 -17.53 -3.40 -2.19
CA GLN A 20 -18.29 -2.44 -2.99
C GLN A 20 -18.05 -1.02 -2.52
N LEU A 21 -18.00 -0.79 -1.20
CA LEU A 21 -17.68 0.51 -0.63
C LEU A 21 -16.28 0.97 -1.05
N ILE A 22 -15.27 0.10 -0.95
CA ILE A 22 -13.90 0.40 -1.39
C ILE A 22 -13.85 0.72 -2.89
N ALA A 23 -14.60 -0.01 -3.71
CA ALA A 23 -14.63 0.26 -5.15
C ALA A 23 -15.35 1.57 -5.51
N ALA A 24 -16.33 1.99 -4.70
CA ALA A 24 -17.09 3.22 -4.91
C ALA A 24 -16.35 4.46 -4.39
N GLU A 25 -15.71 4.35 -3.22
CA GLU A 25 -15.22 5.50 -2.45
C GLU A 25 -13.70 5.47 -2.19
N GLY A 26 -13.03 4.37 -2.54
CA GLY A 26 -11.65 4.13 -2.16
C GLY A 26 -11.52 3.52 -0.76
N VAL A 27 -10.28 3.19 -0.38
CA VAL A 27 -9.95 2.68 0.96
C VAL A 27 -10.01 3.82 1.96
N ARG A 28 -10.77 3.64 3.05
CA ARG A 28 -10.76 4.51 4.22
C ARG A 28 -10.13 3.76 5.37
N VAL A 29 -9.08 4.34 5.94
CA VAL A 29 -8.36 3.76 7.08
C VAL A 29 -8.79 4.53 8.32
N GLU A 30 -9.19 3.79 9.35
CA GLU A 30 -9.48 4.35 10.66
C GLU A 30 -8.21 4.31 11.51
N PHE A 31 -7.95 5.40 12.23
CA PHE A 31 -6.79 5.53 13.09
C PHE A 31 -7.25 5.68 14.54
N THR A 32 -6.54 5.04 15.47
CA THR A 32 -6.81 5.11 16.91
C THR A 32 -6.29 6.40 17.54
N GLN A 33 -5.43 7.11 16.82
CA GLN A 33 -4.81 8.37 17.22
C GLN A 33 -4.54 9.24 16.00
N ASP A 34 -4.41 10.55 16.21
CA ASP A 34 -3.99 11.47 15.16
C ASP A 34 -2.57 11.14 14.70
N VAL A 35 -2.33 11.32 13.40
CA VAL A 35 -0.99 11.15 12.82
C VAL A 35 -0.08 12.23 13.39
N PRO A 36 1.05 11.87 14.04
CA PRO A 36 1.95 12.86 14.60
C PRO A 36 2.59 13.68 13.46
N PRO A 37 2.62 15.02 13.56
CA PRO A 37 3.25 15.85 12.55
C PRO A 37 4.76 15.60 12.51
N GLN A 38 5.32 15.49 11.31
CA GLN A 38 6.75 15.31 11.09
C GLN A 38 7.39 16.56 10.48
N SER A 39 8.41 17.09 11.15
CA SER A 39 9.21 18.21 10.62
C SER A 39 10.32 17.76 9.66
N CYS A 40 10.70 16.48 9.71
CA CYS A 40 11.72 15.89 8.86
C CYS A 40 11.39 14.42 8.56
N PRO A 41 11.76 13.93 7.37
CA PRO A 41 11.61 12.51 7.05
C PRO A 41 12.62 11.67 7.85
N PRO A 42 12.30 10.41 8.19
CA PRO A 42 13.27 9.47 8.72
C PRO A 42 14.30 9.10 7.65
N ASP A 43 15.46 8.61 8.08
CA ASP A 43 16.45 8.03 7.18
C ASP A 43 15.91 6.76 6.52
N ASN A 44 16.18 6.59 5.23
CA ASN A 44 15.89 5.34 4.54
C ASN A 44 16.75 4.20 5.10
N HIS A 45 16.21 2.97 5.05
CA HIS A 45 16.97 1.78 5.41
C HIS A 45 18.22 1.65 4.54
N GLY A 46 19.29 1.05 5.09
CA GLY A 46 20.57 0.86 4.38
C GLY A 46 20.38 0.20 3.01
N SER A 47 19.46 -0.76 2.91
CA SER A 47 19.13 -1.45 1.67
C SER A 47 18.61 -0.54 0.54
N ALA A 48 17.93 0.57 0.89
CA ALA A 48 17.45 1.57 -0.05
C ALA A 48 18.52 2.62 -0.36
N THR A 49 19.27 3.04 0.66
CA THR A 49 20.37 4.01 0.51
C THR A 49 21.50 3.46 -0.37
N GLU A 50 21.91 2.21 -0.16
CA GLU A 50 22.94 1.52 -0.95
C GLU A 50 22.50 1.25 -2.40
N ARG A 51 21.19 1.15 -2.65
CA ARG A 51 20.61 0.80 -3.95
C ARG A 51 19.67 1.88 -4.48
N VAL A 52 20.08 3.14 -4.31
CA VAL A 52 19.28 4.33 -4.69
C VAL A 52 18.88 4.36 -6.17
N ASN A 53 19.67 3.72 -7.05
CA ASN A 53 19.34 3.56 -8.47
C ASN A 53 18.06 2.73 -8.68
N ILE A 54 17.86 1.68 -7.90
CA ILE A 54 16.65 0.84 -7.94
C ILE A 54 15.47 1.64 -7.37
N LEU A 55 15.65 2.31 -6.23
CA LEU A 55 14.63 3.17 -5.63
C LEU A 55 14.10 4.21 -6.63
N ARG A 56 15.00 4.96 -7.27
CA ARG A 56 14.64 6.00 -8.25
C ARG A 56 13.89 5.41 -9.45
N LYS A 57 14.34 4.25 -9.95
CA LYS A 57 13.70 3.57 -11.08
C LYS A 57 12.28 3.12 -10.74
N ASP A 58 12.08 2.52 -9.57
CA ASP A 58 10.77 2.05 -9.12
C ASP A 58 9.84 3.24 -8.85
N VAL A 59 10.30 4.26 -8.13
CA VAL A 59 9.54 5.48 -7.86
C VAL A 59 9.13 6.17 -9.17
N ARG A 60 10.04 6.27 -10.15
CA ARG A 60 9.70 6.84 -11.45
C ARG A 60 8.64 6.03 -12.18
N LYS A 61 8.70 4.70 -12.10
CA LYS A 61 7.70 3.82 -12.69
C LYS A 61 6.32 3.98 -12.03
N GLU A 62 6.26 4.14 -10.71
CA GLU A 62 5.02 4.42 -10.00
C GLU A 62 4.45 5.80 -10.36
N GLN A 63 5.33 6.79 -10.50
CA GLN A 63 4.96 8.15 -10.94
C GLN A 63 4.43 8.16 -12.38
N ASP A 64 5.13 7.51 -13.32
CA ASP A 64 4.71 7.39 -14.72
C ASP A 64 3.36 6.71 -14.88
N ALA A 65 3.01 5.83 -13.95
CA ALA A 65 1.72 5.16 -13.91
C ALA A 65 0.64 5.94 -13.14
N GLY A 66 0.94 7.13 -12.64
CA GLY A 66 0.01 7.95 -11.86
C GLY A 66 -0.36 7.35 -10.49
N ARG A 67 0.45 6.44 -9.95
CA ARG A 67 0.20 5.77 -8.66
C ARG A 67 0.83 6.48 -7.46
N CYS A 68 1.77 7.40 -7.69
CA CYS A 68 2.34 8.24 -6.64
C CYS A 68 2.58 9.67 -7.13
N LEU A 69 2.64 10.59 -6.17
CA LEU A 69 3.08 11.96 -6.37
C LEU A 69 4.51 12.10 -5.87
N ILE A 70 5.31 12.87 -6.60
CA ILE A 70 6.65 13.29 -6.15
C ILE A 70 6.53 14.74 -5.77
N LEU A 71 6.73 15.01 -4.48
CA LEU A 71 6.49 16.29 -3.86
C LEU A 71 7.80 16.86 -3.36
N ASP A 72 7.92 18.19 -3.40
CA ASP A 72 9.03 18.87 -2.76
C ASP A 72 8.90 18.79 -1.24
N LEU A 73 10.01 18.64 -0.54
CA LEU A 73 10.02 18.54 0.92
C LEU A 73 9.48 19.81 1.58
N GLU A 74 9.58 20.97 0.94
CA GLU A 74 9.02 22.23 1.42
C GLU A 74 7.50 22.14 1.63
N LEU A 75 6.80 21.28 0.88
CA LEU A 75 5.35 21.06 1.04
C LEU A 75 5.01 20.36 2.36
N LEU A 76 5.97 19.66 2.99
CA LEU A 76 5.74 19.03 4.29
C LEU A 76 5.41 20.07 5.37
N SER A 77 5.97 21.27 5.26
CA SER A 77 5.66 22.38 6.17
C SER A 77 4.21 22.88 6.05
N MET A 78 3.54 22.57 4.94
CA MET A 78 2.16 22.98 4.65
C MET A 78 1.14 21.88 4.94
N TRP A 79 1.54 20.61 4.91
CA TRP A 79 0.65 19.45 5.09
C TRP A 79 1.06 18.66 6.35
N LEU A 80 0.48 19.07 7.48
CA LEU A 80 0.76 18.46 8.79
C LEU A 80 0.16 17.05 8.92
N GLU A 81 -0.75 16.69 8.02
CA GLU A 81 -1.44 15.41 7.95
C GLU A 81 -0.65 14.32 7.20
N VAL A 82 0.60 14.61 6.78
CA VAL A 82 1.46 13.65 6.08
C VAL A 82 2.36 12.90 7.07
N PHE A 83 2.25 11.57 7.07
CA PHE A 83 3.23 10.68 7.67
C PHE A 83 4.27 10.24 6.62
N ILE A 84 5.54 10.26 6.98
CA ILE A 84 6.67 9.82 6.16
C ILE A 84 7.31 8.59 6.79
N SER A 85 7.16 7.47 6.09
CA SER A 85 7.84 6.22 6.36
C SER A 85 9.13 6.08 5.53
N PRO A 86 10.16 5.40 6.06
CA PRO A 86 11.38 5.15 5.30
C PRO A 86 11.15 4.11 4.20
N PHE A 87 12.00 4.17 3.18
CA PHE A 87 12.05 3.14 2.15
C PHE A 87 13.04 2.03 2.53
N GLY A 88 12.68 0.81 2.14
CA GLY A 88 13.59 -0.33 2.04
C GLY A 88 13.58 -0.90 0.62
N ILE A 89 14.63 -1.65 0.28
CA ILE A 89 14.65 -2.46 -0.95
C ILE A 89 14.82 -3.92 -0.57
N VAL A 90 14.00 -4.78 -1.16
CA VAL A 90 14.13 -6.23 -1.07
C VAL A 90 14.43 -6.83 -2.43
N ASP A 91 15.08 -7.99 -2.44
CA ASP A 91 15.48 -8.65 -3.68
C ASP A 91 14.27 -9.19 -4.43
N LYS A 92 14.32 -9.07 -5.76
CA LYS A 92 13.33 -9.68 -6.65
C LYS A 92 13.80 -11.06 -7.07
N THR A 93 12.97 -12.08 -6.88
CA THR A 93 13.28 -13.45 -7.33
C THR A 93 13.64 -13.48 -8.81
N GLY A 94 14.80 -14.05 -9.13
CA GLY A 94 15.28 -14.26 -10.50
C GLY A 94 15.86 -13.02 -11.19
N GLY A 95 16.04 -11.90 -10.48
CA GLY A 95 16.75 -10.73 -10.98
C GLY A 95 18.12 -10.54 -10.33
N ASP A 96 18.99 -9.75 -10.96
CA ASP A 96 20.26 -9.34 -10.36
C ASP A 96 20.00 -8.35 -9.20
N PRO A 97 20.42 -8.65 -7.96
CA PRO A 97 20.16 -7.80 -6.79
C PRO A 97 20.75 -6.39 -6.86
N LEU A 98 21.72 -6.16 -7.75
CA LEU A 98 22.35 -4.85 -7.95
C LEU A 98 21.54 -3.94 -8.90
N THR A 99 20.70 -4.52 -9.74
CA THR A 99 19.95 -3.81 -10.77
C THR A 99 18.43 -3.99 -10.65
N THR A 100 17.99 -4.91 -9.79
CA THR A 100 16.59 -5.26 -9.59
C THR A 100 16.29 -5.46 -8.11
N GLY A 101 15.14 -4.96 -7.69
CA GLY A 101 14.60 -5.09 -6.35
C GLY A 101 13.14 -4.67 -6.35
N ARG A 102 12.52 -4.71 -5.18
CA ARG A 102 11.22 -4.06 -4.93
C ARG A 102 11.43 -3.02 -3.86
N THR A 103 11.10 -1.78 -4.19
CA THR A 103 10.94 -0.71 -3.22
C THR A 103 9.74 -1.03 -2.30
N ILE A 104 9.95 -0.94 -0.99
CA ILE A 104 8.94 -1.13 0.05
C ILE A 104 8.89 0.12 0.92
N HIS A 105 7.68 0.57 1.23
CA HIS A 105 7.43 1.55 2.28
C HIS A 105 7.35 0.84 3.63
N ASP A 106 8.18 1.22 4.59
CA ASP A 106 8.13 0.64 5.92
C ASP A 106 7.10 1.37 6.79
N LEU A 107 5.85 0.92 6.69
CA LEU A 107 4.73 1.45 7.45
C LEU A 107 4.74 1.02 8.94
N SER A 108 5.68 0.16 9.33
CA SER A 108 5.87 -0.31 10.71
C SER A 108 6.98 0.45 11.44
N PHE A 109 7.59 1.46 10.82
CA PHE A 109 8.61 2.30 11.44
C PHE A 109 8.08 3.71 11.75
N PRO A 110 8.49 4.33 12.88
CA PRO A 110 9.23 3.72 13.99
C PRO A 110 8.30 2.85 14.85
N GLU A 111 8.86 1.83 15.50
CA GLU A 111 8.09 0.98 16.41
C GLU A 111 7.42 1.80 17.52
N GLY A 112 6.11 1.61 17.70
CA GLY A 112 5.29 2.30 18.69
C GLY A 112 4.75 3.67 18.27
N ALA A 113 5.15 4.18 17.10
CA ALA A 113 4.64 5.44 16.54
C ALA A 113 4.52 5.39 15.00
N SER A 114 4.43 4.19 14.44
CA SER A 114 4.30 3.98 13.01
C SER A 114 2.86 4.16 12.53
N MET A 115 2.67 4.15 11.21
CA MET A 115 1.33 4.18 10.64
C MET A 115 0.55 2.91 10.98
N ASN A 116 1.22 1.77 11.00
CA ASN A 116 0.62 0.50 11.39
C ASN A 116 0.22 0.49 12.88
N ASP A 117 1.02 1.08 13.77
CA ASP A 117 0.67 1.20 15.20
C ASP A 117 -0.55 2.09 15.44
N SER A 118 -0.72 3.10 14.59
CA SER A 118 -1.83 4.07 14.69
C SER A 118 -3.10 3.57 13.99
N THR A 119 -3.03 2.50 13.19
CA THR A 119 -4.18 1.97 12.45
C THR A 119 -5.08 1.17 13.38
N ASP A 120 -6.38 1.47 13.37
CA ASP A 120 -7.38 0.72 14.12
C ASP A 120 -7.54 -0.70 13.55
N GLN A 121 -6.97 -1.67 14.26
CA GLN A 121 -7.02 -3.08 13.88
C GLN A 121 -8.43 -3.67 14.06
N ASP A 122 -9.27 -3.11 14.94
CA ASP A 122 -10.63 -3.56 15.17
C ASP A 122 -11.57 -3.12 14.02
N ALA A 123 -11.24 -2.03 13.34
CA ALA A 123 -11.94 -1.57 12.14
C ALA A 123 -11.64 -2.44 10.90
N ILE A 124 -10.51 -3.14 10.88
CA ILE A 124 -10.12 -4.03 9.78
C ILE A 124 -10.95 -5.34 9.87
N PRO A 125 -11.64 -5.75 8.79
CA PRO A 125 -12.38 -7.01 8.80
C PRO A 125 -11.43 -8.18 9.10
N GLY A 126 -11.81 -9.05 10.03
CA GLY A 126 -11.06 -10.27 10.32
C GLY A 126 -10.98 -11.18 9.08
N LEU A 127 -9.85 -11.14 8.38
CA LEU A 127 -9.62 -11.97 7.20
C LEU A 127 -8.88 -13.23 7.59
N THR A 128 -9.48 -14.38 7.29
CA THR A 128 -8.78 -15.67 7.32
C THR A 128 -8.41 -16.09 5.91
N ILE A 129 -7.42 -16.96 5.79
CA ILE A 129 -7.10 -17.64 4.52
C ILE A 129 -8.38 -18.30 3.96
N ALA A 130 -9.20 -18.93 4.81
CA ALA A 130 -10.45 -19.55 4.38
C ALA A 130 -11.46 -18.54 3.81
N THR A 131 -11.47 -17.30 4.31
CA THR A 131 -12.34 -16.23 3.81
C THR A 131 -11.84 -15.64 2.49
N VAL A 132 -10.52 -15.55 2.28
CA VAL A 132 -9.90 -14.89 1.11
C VAL A 132 -9.66 -15.85 -0.05
N MET A 133 -9.23 -17.09 0.21
CA MET A 133 -8.89 -18.07 -0.83
C MET A 133 -10.02 -18.32 -1.86
N PRO A 134 -11.31 -18.36 -1.47
CA PRO A 134 -12.41 -18.53 -2.42
C PRO A 134 -12.55 -17.37 -3.42
N LEU A 135 -11.96 -16.20 -3.15
CA LEU A 135 -11.97 -15.05 -4.07
C LEU A 135 -10.95 -15.19 -5.19
N LEU A 136 -9.83 -15.89 -4.98
CA LEU A 136 -8.74 -15.95 -5.96
C LEU A 136 -9.20 -16.48 -7.33
N PRO A 137 -9.92 -17.62 -7.46
CA PRO A 137 -10.38 -18.09 -8.76
C PRO A 137 -11.39 -17.14 -9.41
N ARG A 138 -12.10 -16.36 -8.61
CA ARG A 138 -13.17 -15.46 -9.07
C ARG A 138 -12.58 -14.22 -9.76
N PHE A 139 -11.41 -13.75 -9.32
CA PHE A 139 -10.66 -12.67 -9.98
C PHE A 139 -9.68 -13.15 -11.06
N TYR A 140 -8.99 -14.27 -10.84
CA TYR A 140 -7.99 -14.79 -11.79
C TYR A 140 -8.57 -15.72 -12.87
N GLY A 141 -9.79 -16.22 -12.68
CA GLY A 141 -10.50 -17.03 -13.69
C GLY A 141 -11.16 -16.20 -14.79
N ALA A 142 -11.46 -14.92 -14.53
CA ALA A 142 -12.08 -14.02 -15.50
C ALA A 142 -11.11 -13.50 -16.58
N SER A 143 -9.79 -13.70 -16.42
CA SER A 143 -8.76 -13.19 -17.34
C SER A 143 -8.35 -14.16 -18.46
N ARG A 144 -9.16 -15.20 -18.76
CA ARG A 144 -8.89 -16.19 -19.84
C ARG A 144 -9.98 -16.25 -20.93
N SER A 145 -10.72 -15.17 -21.14
CA SER A 145 -11.69 -15.11 -22.23
C SER A 145 -11.71 -13.73 -22.88
N THR A 146 -10.68 -13.45 -23.69
CA THR A 146 -10.72 -12.62 -24.91
C THR A 146 -9.51 -13.01 -25.75
#